data_AF-A0A938RT83-F1
#
_entry.id   AF-A0A938RT83-F1
#
_cell.length_a   1.000
_cell.length_b   1.000
_cell.length_c   1.000
_cell.angle_alpha   90.00
_cell.angle_beta   90.00
_cell.angle_gamma   90.00
#
_symmetry.space_group_name_H-M   'P 1'
#
loop_
_entity.id
_entity.type
_entity.pdbx_description
1 polymer ?
#
loop_
_entity_poly.entity_id
_entity_poly.type
_entity_poly.pdbx_seq_one_letter_code
_entity_poly.pdbx_strand_id
1 'polypeptide(L)'
;MPRIHEIVEQVQGHFPGVDVSLLEKAYVYSAKVHQGQMRLSGEPYLTHPLAVAELLAEMRLDHVTVAAGLLHDTVEDTLATDADIRAQFGPEIGDLVAGLTKLSKIEFQ
;
A
#
# COMPACT_ATOMS: atom_id res chain seq x y z
N MET A 1 -0.68 4.37 -15.55
CA MET A 1 -0.62 4.45 -14.08
C MET A 1 -2.02 4.20 -13.57
N PRO A 2 -2.21 3.17 -12.72
CA PRO A 2 -3.53 2.85 -12.16
C PRO A 2 -4.07 4.03 -11.37
N ARG A 3 -5.40 4.23 -11.39
CA ARG A 3 -6.02 5.30 -10.62
C ARG A 3 -6.64 4.72 -9.37
N ILE A 4 -6.47 5.39 -8.23
CA ILE A 4 -7.00 4.91 -6.95
C ILE A 4 -8.52 4.67 -6.99
N HIS A 5 -9.26 5.46 -7.75
CA HIS A 5 -10.71 5.27 -7.89
C HIS A 5 -11.07 3.94 -8.59
N GLU A 6 -10.29 3.48 -9.57
CA GLU A 6 -10.50 2.19 -10.25
C GLU A 6 -10.28 1.03 -9.27
N ILE A 7 -9.22 1.12 -8.46
CA ILE A 7 -8.90 0.12 -7.44
C ILE A 7 -10.01 0.07 -6.37
N VAL A 8 -10.47 1.23 -5.91
CA VAL A 8 -11.56 1.33 -4.92
C VAL A 8 -12.86 0.73 -5.46
N GLU A 9 -13.26 1.09 -6.68
CA GLU A 9 -14.46 0.54 -7.33
C GLU A 9 -14.38 -0.97 -7.47
N GLN A 10 -13.21 -1.49 -7.84
CA GLN A 10 -12.99 -2.93 -7.99
C GLN A 10 -13.09 -3.68 -6.65
N VAL A 11 -12.47 -3.14 -5.59
CA VAL A 11 -12.57 -3.73 -4.25
C VAL A 11 -14.03 -3.70 -3.75
N GLN A 12 -14.77 -2.60 -3.95
CA GLN A 12 -16.18 -2.54 -3.59
C GLN A 12 -17.04 -3.54 -4.39
N GLY A 13 -16.72 -3.73 -5.67
CA GLY A 13 -17.40 -4.71 -6.52
C GLY A 13 -17.18 -6.16 -6.06
N HIS A 14 -16.03 -6.47 -5.47
CA HIS A 14 -15.73 -7.78 -4.90
C HIS A 14 -16.23 -7.97 -3.46
N PHE A 15 -16.26 -6.90 -2.68
CA PHE A 15 -16.66 -6.89 -1.27
C PHE A 15 -17.73 -5.82 -1.00
N PRO A 16 -19.01 -6.08 -1.32
CA PRO A 16 -20.07 -5.11 -1.10
C PRO A 16 -20.19 -4.69 0.37
N GLY A 17 -20.24 -3.38 0.63
CA GLY A 17 -20.36 -2.82 1.97
C GLY A 17 -19.04 -2.66 2.73
N VAL A 18 -17.90 -2.93 2.10
CA VAL A 18 -16.58 -2.67 2.67
C VAL A 18 -16.33 -1.17 2.82
N ASP A 19 -15.71 -0.78 3.95
CA ASP A 19 -15.27 0.59 4.17
C ASP A 19 -13.98 0.87 3.40
N VAL A 20 -14.11 1.60 2.28
CA VAL A 20 -12.97 1.97 1.43
C VAL A 20 -12.23 3.23 1.86
N SER A 21 -12.69 3.91 2.92
CA SER A 21 -11.97 5.07 3.47
C SER A 21 -10.54 4.69 3.90
N LEU A 22 -10.33 3.42 4.27
CA LEU A 22 -9.03 2.84 4.53
C LEU A 22 -8.09 2.92 3.32
N LEU A 23 -8.59 2.58 2.12
CA LEU A 23 -7.81 2.59 0.87
C LEU A 23 -7.42 4.02 0.48
N GLU A 24 -8.37 4.95 0.58
CA GLU A 24 -8.12 6.37 0.31
C GLU A 24 -7.09 6.95 1.28
N LYS A 25 -7.20 6.61 2.57
CA LYS A 25 -6.24 7.02 3.60
C LYS A 25 -4.84 6.46 3.31
N ALA A 26 -4.75 5.18 2.95
CA ALA A 26 -3.48 4.52 2.63
C ALA A 26 -2.83 5.16 1.39
N TYR A 27 -3.62 5.45 0.36
CA TYR A 27 -3.18 6.15 -0.84
C TYR A 27 -2.64 7.55 -0.52
N VAL A 28 -3.37 8.37 0.23
CA VAL A 28 -2.94 9.72 0.61
C VAL A 28 -1.65 9.68 1.42
N TYR A 29 -1.52 8.73 2.35
CA TYR A 29 -0.31 8.56 3.14
C TYR A 29 0.88 8.16 2.26
N SER A 30 0.72 7.14 1.42
CA SER A 30 1.75 6.67 0.47
C SER A 30 2.21 7.80 -0.46
N ALA A 31 1.26 8.56 -1.03
CA ALA A 31 1.55 9.71 -1.88
C ALA A 31 2.35 10.81 -1.15
N LYS A 32 2.05 11.03 0.13
CA LYS A 32 2.75 12.02 0.96
C LYS A 32 4.18 11.59 1.27
N VAL A 33 4.39 10.36 1.73
CA VAL A 33 5.71 9.92 2.18
C VAL A 33 6.67 9.66 1.03
N HIS A 34 6.15 9.26 -0.15
CA HIS A 34 6.92 9.11 -1.38
C HIS A 34 6.97 10.40 -2.23
N GLN A 35 6.56 11.55 -1.69
CA GLN A 35 6.52 12.80 -2.45
C GLN A 35 7.93 13.18 -2.96
N GLY A 36 8.06 13.39 -4.27
CA GLY A 36 9.32 13.75 -4.91
C GLY A 36 10.27 12.58 -5.15
N GLN A 37 9.92 11.37 -4.70
CA GLN A 37 10.68 10.17 -4.99
C GLN A 37 10.38 9.65 -6.40
N MET A 38 11.42 9.19 -7.09
CA MET A 38 11.35 8.69 -8.46
C MET A 38 11.86 7.25 -8.52
N ARG A 39 11.26 6.43 -9.38
CA ARG A 39 11.80 5.10 -9.73
C ARG A 39 12.99 5.24 -10.67
N LEU A 40 13.77 4.17 -10.82
CA LEU A 40 14.85 4.09 -11.82
C LEU A 40 14.35 4.30 -13.26
N SER A 41 13.06 4.02 -13.53
CA SER A 41 12.41 4.29 -14.81
C SER A 41 12.19 5.79 -15.10
N GLY A 42 12.31 6.66 -14.09
CA GLY A 42 11.97 8.08 -14.19
C GLY A 42 10.49 8.39 -13.95
N GLU A 43 9.70 7.44 -13.48
CA GLU A 43 8.32 7.67 -13.05
C GLU A 43 8.24 8.02 -11.55
N PRO A 44 7.19 8.74 -11.09
CA PRO A 44 6.96 8.93 -9.65
C PRO A 44 6.88 7.60 -8.91
N TYR A 45 7.50 7.50 -7.72
CA TYR A 45 7.56 6.24 -6.97
C TYR A 45 6.17 5.65 -6.67
N LEU A 46 5.18 6.52 -6.41
CA LEU A 46 3.78 6.16 -6.17
C LEU A 46 3.15 5.26 -7.26
N THR A 47 3.71 5.24 -8.49
CA THR A 47 3.22 4.34 -9.55
C THR A 47 3.35 2.87 -9.17
N HIS A 48 4.38 2.50 -8.39
CA HIS A 48 4.64 1.12 -7.97
C HIS A 48 3.61 0.63 -6.92
N PRO A 49 3.41 1.31 -5.77
CA PRO A 49 2.39 0.89 -4.82
C PRO A 49 0.97 0.80 -5.42
N LEU A 50 0.63 1.68 -6.36
CA LEU A 50 -0.65 1.63 -7.07
C LEU A 50 -0.78 0.39 -7.98
N ALA A 51 0.27 0.02 -8.71
CA ALA A 51 0.28 -1.19 -9.52
C ALA A 51 0.17 -2.46 -8.67
N VAL A 52 0.84 -2.49 -7.51
CA VAL A 52 0.70 -3.58 -6.55
C VAL A 52 -0.75 -3.66 -6.03
N ALA A 53 -1.34 -2.52 -5.63
CA ALA A 53 -2.71 -2.47 -5.14
C ALA A 53 -3.76 -2.89 -6.19
N GLU A 54 -3.57 -2.49 -7.45
CA GLU A 54 -4.41 -2.94 -8.58
C GLU A 54 -4.34 -4.47 -8.73
N LEU A 55 -3.14 -5.06 -8.73
CA LEU A 55 -2.97 -6.51 -8.80
C LEU A 55 -3.65 -7.25 -7.64
N LEU A 56 -3.50 -6.75 -6.41
CA LEU A 56 -4.15 -7.34 -5.23
C LEU A 56 -5.69 -7.27 -5.33
N ALA A 57 -6.22 -6.17 -5.87
CA ALA A 57 -7.64 -6.03 -6.15
C ALA A 57 -8.11 -6.98 -7.25
N GLU A 58 -7.31 -7.22 -8.30
CA GLU A 58 -7.60 -8.20 -9.38
C GLU A 58 -7.63 -9.63 -8.85
N MET A 59 -6.76 -9.93 -7.90
CA MET A 59 -6.73 -11.20 -7.16
C MET A 59 -7.91 -11.35 -6.18
N ARG A 60 -8.80 -10.35 -6.09
CA ARG A 60 -9.94 -10.29 -5.17
C ARG A 60 -9.54 -10.43 -3.70
N LEU A 61 -8.42 -9.83 -3.33
CA LEU A 61 -8.00 -9.74 -1.93
C LEU A 61 -8.72 -8.58 -1.23
N ASP A 62 -8.81 -8.66 0.09
CA ASP A 62 -9.60 -7.75 0.88
C ASP A 62 -8.96 -6.35 0.99
N HIS A 63 -9.78 -5.36 1.37
CA HIS A 63 -9.33 -3.97 1.53
C HIS A 63 -8.14 -3.78 2.47
N VAL A 64 -7.96 -4.63 3.50
CA VAL A 64 -6.80 -4.59 4.40
C VAL A 64 -5.53 -4.99 3.64
N THR A 65 -5.59 -6.07 2.86
CA THR A 65 -4.46 -6.52 2.03
C THR A 65 -4.11 -5.48 0.96
N VAL A 66 -5.11 -4.90 0.30
CA VAL A 66 -4.89 -3.84 -0.71
C VAL A 66 -4.29 -2.59 -0.07
N ALA A 67 -4.76 -2.19 1.13
CA ALA A 67 -4.17 -1.08 1.89
C ALA A 67 -2.71 -1.38 2.27
N ALA A 68 -2.39 -2.60 2.71
CA ALA A 68 -1.02 -3.00 3.00
C ALA A 68 -0.13 -2.92 1.74
N GLY A 69 -0.65 -3.30 0.57
CA GLY A 69 0.03 -3.13 -0.72
C GLY A 69 0.35 -1.67 -1.06
N LEU A 70 -0.57 -0.74 -0.76
CA LEU A 70 -0.31 0.71 -0.93
C LEU A 70 0.79 1.23 0.02
N LEU A 71 1.01 0.55 1.14
CA LEU A 71 1.89 0.99 2.24
C LEU A 71 3.21 0.22 2.32
N HIS A 72 3.39 -0.87 1.58
CA HIS A 72 4.43 -1.86 1.87
C HIS A 72 5.85 -1.29 1.91
N ASP A 73 6.21 -0.43 0.95
CA ASP A 73 7.55 0.16 0.86
C ASP A 73 7.69 1.47 1.65
N THR A 74 6.66 1.92 2.36
CA THR A 74 6.71 3.21 3.06
C THR A 74 7.76 3.22 4.17
N VAL A 75 7.89 2.13 4.93
CA VAL A 75 8.88 2.01 6.02
C VAL A 75 10.29 1.75 5.47
N GLU A 76 10.41 1.12 4.31
CA GLU A 76 11.70 0.78 3.70
C GLU A 76 12.35 1.95 2.98
N ASP A 77 11.54 2.69 2.23
CA ASP A 77 12.03 3.66 1.25
C ASP A 77 11.77 5.11 1.64
N THR A 78 11.19 5.37 2.83
CA THR A 78 10.90 6.72 3.31
C THR A 78 11.28 6.90 4.78
N LEU A 79 10.91 8.04 5.37
CA LEU A 79 11.09 8.32 6.80
C LEU A 79 9.94 7.80 7.68
N ALA A 80 8.95 7.13 7.09
CA ALA A 80 7.87 6.50 7.84
C ALA A 80 8.41 5.39 8.77
N THR A 81 7.80 5.26 9.94
CA THR A 81 8.15 4.22 10.91
C THR A 81 7.01 3.23 11.10
N ASP A 82 7.31 2.02 11.57
CA ASP A 82 6.29 1.03 11.98
C ASP A 82 5.30 1.63 13.00
N ALA A 83 5.79 2.50 13.89
CA ALA A 83 4.94 3.22 14.84
C ALA A 83 3.94 4.16 14.14
N ASP A 84 4.36 4.87 13.08
CA ASP A 84 3.47 5.73 12.28
C ASP A 84 2.38 4.92 11.58
N ILE A 85 2.74 3.74 11.06
CA ILE A 85 1.79 2.84 10.39
C ILE A 85 0.77 2.32 11.41
N ARG A 86 1.22 1.78 12.55
CA ARG A 86 0.32 1.27 13.60
C ARG A 86 -0.60 2.35 14.14
N ALA A 87 -0.09 3.56 14.37
CA ALA A 87 -0.88 4.67 14.89
C ALA A 87 -1.97 5.13 13.92
N GLN A 88 -1.71 5.07 12.61
CA GLN A 88 -2.66 5.55 11.60
C GLN A 88 -3.58 4.47 11.06
N PHE A 89 -3.11 3.23 10.93
CA PHE A 89 -3.81 2.16 10.22
C PHE A 89 -4.17 0.96 11.11
N GLY A 90 -3.74 0.99 12.38
CA GLY A 90 -4.01 -0.07 13.33
C GLY A 90 -2.97 -1.20 13.30
N PRO A 91 -3.06 -2.12 14.28
CA PRO A 91 -2.05 -3.15 14.48
C PRO A 91 -2.00 -4.17 13.33
N GLU A 92 -3.14 -4.53 12.74
CA GLU A 92 -3.22 -5.53 11.67
C GLU A 92 -2.43 -5.11 10.42
N ILE A 93 -2.64 -3.89 9.92
CA ILE A 93 -1.88 -3.35 8.79
C ILE A 93 -0.41 -3.13 9.17
N GLY A 94 -0.15 -2.66 10.40
CA GLY A 94 1.22 -2.54 10.90
C GLY A 94 1.97 -3.87 10.88
N ASP A 95 1.33 -4.96 11.29
CA ASP A 95 1.93 -6.29 11.29
C ASP A 95 2.18 -6.80 9.87
N LEU A 96 1.27 -6.54 8.91
CA LEU A 96 1.47 -6.88 7.49
C LEU A 96 2.65 -6.13 6.89
N VAL A 97 2.70 -4.80 7.04
CA VAL A 97 3.80 -3.97 6.51
C VAL A 97 5.13 -4.37 7.15
N ALA A 98 5.18 -4.54 8.47
CA ALA A 98 6.38 -4.98 9.17
C ALA A 98 6.83 -6.39 8.74
N GLY A 99 5.87 -7.27 8.41
CA GLY A 99 6.13 -8.60 7.86
C GLY A 99 6.82 -8.52 6.50
N LEU A 100 6.26 -7.73 5.58
CA LEU A 100 6.81 -7.52 4.23
C LEU A 100 8.23 -6.94 4.29
N THR A 101 8.47 -5.96 5.17
CA THR A 101 9.80 -5.37 5.39
C THR A 101 10.83 -6.28 6.03
N LYS A 102 10.39 -7.31 6.74
CA LYS A 102 11.32 -8.35 7.20
C LYS A 102 11.66 -9.31 6.07
N LEU A 103 10.68 -9.67 5.24
CA LEU A 103 10.87 -10.57 4.11
C LEU A 103 11.82 -9.98 3.05
N SER A 104 11.76 -8.68 2.80
CA SER A 104 12.68 -8.00 1.86
C SER A 104 14.15 -8.05 2.29
N LYS A 105 14.42 -8.24 3.59
CA LYS A 105 15.77 -8.32 4.18
C LYS A 105 16.32 -9.73 4.26
N ILE A 106 15.58 -10.74 3.81
CA ILE A 106 16.05 -12.12 3.78
C ILE A 106 16.98 -12.29 2.57
N GLU A 107 18.26 -12.54 2.82
CA GLU A 107 19.19 -12.99 1.79
C GLU A 107 18.96 -14.47 1.50
N PHE A 108 18.54 -14.79 0.27
CA PHE A 108 18.47 -16.17 -0.19
C PHE A 108 19.88 -16.62 -0.62
N GLN A 109 20.44 -17.59 0.09
CA GLN A 109 21.69 -18.28 -0.28
C GLN A 109 21.46 -19.46 -1.21
#